data_AF-A0A202DPV6-F1
#
_entry.id   AF-A0A202DPV6-F1
#
_cell.length_a   1.000
_cell.length_b   1.000
_cell.length_c   1.000
_cell.angle_alpha   90.00
_cell.angle_beta   90.00
_cell.angle_gamma   90.00
#
_symmetry.space_group_name_H-M   'P 1'
#
loop_
_entity.id
_entity.type
_entity.pdbx_description
1 polymer ?
#
loop_
_entity_poly.entity_id
_entity_poly.type
_entity_poly.pdbx_seq_one_letter_code
_entity_poly.pdbx_strand_id
1 'polypeptide(L)'
;MKPILWEFRKLRIATLVATVIAAAYVLFNPTILYWHNDYIWLFCSLHVGLITYLASSNQSPEALFLYSRGLSRNRIWTAKVLATALSLAVTWGLALILMVSGARQAVQDAFLNPEAILMPFEEGPFIWFILLLYVFYFGLYHCILSPDKQGLPWPLAAVATALVFYVRVNAHHVGCWTPPTVIVIATVFLLVSRSVHRTSELA
;
A
#
# COMPACT_ATOMS: atom_id res chain seq x y z
N MET A 1 -16.99 17.29 -9.18
CA MET A 1 -16.33 16.02 -8.78
C MET A 1 -15.42 16.28 -7.60
N LYS A 2 -15.45 15.43 -6.56
CA LYS A 2 -14.54 15.55 -5.40
C LYS A 2 -13.08 15.33 -5.84
N PRO A 3 -12.08 16.08 -5.34
CA PRO A 3 -10.67 15.96 -5.75
C PRO A 3 -10.10 14.53 -5.65
N ILE A 4 -10.60 13.74 -4.68
CA ILE A 4 -10.22 12.35 -4.46
C ILE A 4 -10.54 11.47 -5.68
N LEU A 5 -11.70 11.63 -6.31
CA LEU A 5 -12.10 10.82 -7.48
C LEU A 5 -11.24 11.12 -8.71
N TRP A 6 -10.76 12.36 -8.81
CA TRP A 6 -9.85 12.78 -9.87
C TRP A 6 -8.47 12.13 -9.71
N GLU A 7 -7.90 12.18 -8.51
CA GLU A 7 -6.62 11.52 -8.24
C GLU A 7 -6.75 9.99 -8.37
N PHE A 8 -7.85 9.40 -7.91
CA PHE A 8 -8.10 7.96 -8.04
C PHE A 8 -8.19 7.49 -9.51
N ARG A 9 -8.70 8.32 -10.42
CA ARG A 9 -8.78 7.99 -11.85
C ARG A 9 -7.39 7.70 -12.44
N LYS A 10 -6.34 8.36 -11.96
CA LYS A 10 -4.95 8.13 -12.39
C LYS A 10 -4.44 6.76 -11.94
N LEU A 11 -4.93 6.28 -10.79
CA LEU A 11 -4.50 5.04 -10.15
C LEU A 11 -5.27 3.81 -10.63
N ARG A 12 -6.40 4.01 -11.33
CA ARG A 12 -7.37 2.94 -11.62
C ARG A 12 -6.78 1.71 -12.31
N ILE A 13 -5.90 1.90 -13.29
CA ILE A 13 -5.34 0.79 -14.09
C ILE A 13 -4.37 -0.02 -13.24
N ALA A 14 -3.46 0.66 -12.54
CA ALA A 14 -2.53 0.02 -11.61
C ALA A 14 -3.28 -0.75 -10.51
N THR A 15 -4.34 -0.13 -9.96
CA THR A 15 -5.19 -0.74 -8.93
C THR A 15 -5.90 -1.99 -9.48
N LEU A 16 -6.49 -1.90 -10.67
CA LEU A 16 -7.21 -3.02 -11.28
C LEU A 16 -6.28 -4.22 -11.53
N VAL A 17 -5.12 -3.97 -12.15
CA VAL A 17 -4.12 -5.02 -12.42
C VAL A 17 -3.65 -5.65 -11.11
N ALA A 18 -3.32 -4.83 -10.11
CA ALA A 18 -2.93 -5.33 -8.79
C ALA A 18 -4.04 -6.16 -8.12
N THR A 19 -5.30 -5.75 -8.27
CA THR A 19 -6.46 -6.46 -7.72
C THR A 19 -6.61 -7.84 -8.35
N VAL A 20 -6.47 -7.93 -9.68
CA VAL A 20 -6.53 -9.22 -10.41
C VAL A 20 -5.38 -10.14 -9.98
N ILE A 21 -4.15 -9.60 -9.88
CA ILE A 21 -2.99 -10.37 -9.43
C ILE A 21 -3.18 -10.88 -7.99
N ALA A 22 -3.65 -10.03 -7.09
CA ALA A 22 -3.91 -10.40 -5.69
C ALA A 22 -5.01 -11.46 -5.58
N ALA A 23 -6.12 -11.30 -6.31
CA ALA A 23 -7.19 -12.29 -6.35
C ALA A 23 -6.73 -13.64 -6.93
N ALA A 24 -5.97 -13.61 -8.03
CA ALA A 24 -5.42 -14.81 -8.64
C ALA A 24 -4.44 -15.53 -7.69
N TYR A 25 -3.57 -14.79 -7.01
CA TYR A 25 -2.67 -15.36 -6.02
C TYR A 25 -3.43 -16.05 -4.88
N VAL A 26 -4.47 -15.39 -4.36
CA VAL A 26 -5.32 -15.97 -3.31
C VAL A 26 -6.10 -17.20 -3.78
N LEU A 27 -6.59 -17.24 -5.01
CA LEU A 27 -7.40 -18.36 -5.48
C LEU A 27 -6.55 -19.56 -5.92
N PHE A 28 -5.44 -19.31 -6.62
CA PHE A 28 -4.71 -20.36 -7.34
C PHE A 28 -3.39 -20.76 -6.68
N ASN A 29 -2.93 -20.08 -5.64
CA ASN A 29 -1.75 -20.57 -4.91
C ASN A 29 -2.10 -21.90 -4.22
N PRO A 30 -1.48 -23.03 -4.62
CA PRO A 30 -1.82 -24.36 -4.11
C PRO A 30 -1.34 -24.57 -2.67
N THR A 31 -0.37 -23.77 -2.22
CA THR A 31 0.21 -23.85 -0.88
C THR A 31 -0.53 -22.95 0.11
N ILE A 32 -0.30 -23.17 1.40
CA ILE A 32 -0.74 -22.29 2.49
C ILE A 32 -0.29 -20.86 2.21
N LEU A 33 -1.19 -19.89 2.37
CA LEU A 33 -0.88 -18.48 2.15
C LEU A 33 0.08 -17.93 3.21
N TYR A 34 1.37 -17.86 2.87
CA TYR A 34 2.40 -17.27 3.71
C TYR A 34 2.65 -15.80 3.38
N TRP A 35 2.56 -14.94 4.38
CA TRP A 35 2.83 -13.50 4.25
C TRP A 35 4.32 -13.16 4.15
N HIS A 36 5.21 -14.10 4.52
CA HIS A 36 6.66 -13.96 4.42
C HIS A 36 7.23 -14.40 3.06
N ASN A 37 6.39 -14.47 2.02
CA ASN A 37 6.81 -14.81 0.66
C ASN A 37 7.43 -13.58 -0.04
N ASP A 38 8.67 -13.67 -0.51
CA ASP A 38 9.39 -12.56 -1.14
C ASP A 38 8.63 -11.92 -2.31
N TYR A 39 7.84 -12.71 -3.06
CA TYR A 39 7.04 -12.18 -4.17
C TYR A 39 5.92 -11.25 -3.69
N ILE A 40 5.30 -11.56 -2.55
CA ILE A 40 4.26 -10.72 -1.94
C ILE A 40 4.85 -9.38 -1.49
N TRP A 41 6.03 -9.42 -0.89
CA TRP A 41 6.77 -8.24 -0.45
C TRP A 41 7.10 -7.33 -1.62
N LEU A 42 7.69 -7.91 -2.66
CA LEU A 42 8.02 -7.20 -3.89
C LEU A 42 6.75 -6.60 -4.53
N PHE A 43 5.67 -7.38 -4.61
CA PHE A 43 4.39 -6.92 -5.14
C PHE A 43 3.83 -5.72 -4.37
N CYS A 44 3.80 -5.80 -3.02
CA CYS A 44 3.31 -4.70 -2.18
C CYS A 44 4.15 -3.43 -2.38
N SER A 45 5.48 -3.56 -2.34
CA SER A 45 6.40 -2.43 -2.52
C SER A 45 6.22 -1.78 -3.90
N LEU A 46 6.20 -2.59 -4.96
CA LEU A 46 6.05 -2.10 -6.34
C LEU A 46 4.69 -1.43 -6.55
N HIS A 47 3.61 -2.05 -6.08
CA HIS A 47 2.27 -1.50 -6.24
C HIS A 47 2.13 -0.16 -5.52
N VAL A 48 2.52 -0.07 -4.24
CA VAL A 48 2.44 1.19 -3.48
C VAL A 48 3.36 2.26 -4.07
N GLY A 49 4.58 1.88 -4.43
CA GLY A 49 5.54 2.79 -5.07
C GLY A 49 4.98 3.37 -6.37
N LEU A 50 4.41 2.52 -7.22
CA LEU A 50 3.81 2.93 -8.49
C LEU A 50 2.63 3.87 -8.29
N ILE A 51 1.65 3.51 -7.45
CA ILE A 51 0.47 4.38 -7.26
C ILE A 51 0.84 5.70 -6.59
N THR A 52 1.83 5.70 -5.70
CA THR A 52 2.28 6.93 -5.03
C THR A 52 3.06 7.82 -5.99
N TYR A 53 3.87 7.23 -6.87
CA TYR A 53 4.53 7.95 -7.96
C TYR A 53 3.53 8.58 -8.92
N LEU A 54 2.54 7.82 -9.38
CA LEU A 54 1.47 8.32 -10.25
C LEU A 54 0.66 9.43 -9.58
N ALA A 55 0.40 9.32 -8.27
CA ALA A 55 -0.26 10.38 -7.50
C ALA A 55 0.64 11.61 -7.28
N SER A 56 1.96 11.43 -7.13
CA SER A 56 2.89 12.52 -6.83
C SER A 56 3.18 13.44 -8.04
N SER A 57 3.00 12.96 -9.28
CA SER A 57 3.23 13.73 -10.50
C SER A 57 2.44 15.06 -10.55
N ASN A 58 3.08 16.12 -10.02
CA ASN A 58 2.54 17.48 -9.90
C ASN A 58 2.58 18.25 -11.23
N GLN A 59 3.29 17.72 -12.22
CA GLN A 59 3.34 18.27 -13.57
C GLN A 59 2.19 17.74 -14.45
N SER A 60 1.29 16.93 -13.90
CA SER A 60 0.07 16.55 -14.61
C SER A 60 -0.79 17.81 -14.86
N PRO A 61 -1.32 18.00 -16.08
CA PRO A 61 -2.26 19.10 -16.39
C PRO A 61 -3.43 19.19 -15.41
N GLU A 62 -3.77 18.06 -14.79
CA GLU A 62 -4.83 17.90 -13.80
C GLU A 62 -4.48 18.55 -12.46
N ALA A 63 -3.22 18.44 -12.00
CA ALA A 63 -2.77 19.12 -10.79
C ALA A 63 -2.79 20.64 -10.97
N LEU A 64 -2.31 21.12 -12.13
CA LEU A 64 -2.39 22.54 -12.52
C LEU A 64 -3.83 23.05 -12.61
N PHE A 65 -4.76 22.22 -13.11
CA PHE A 65 -6.19 22.54 -13.12
C PHE A 65 -6.80 22.62 -11.72
N LEU A 66 -6.38 21.76 -10.79
CA LEU A 66 -6.84 21.83 -9.40
C LEU A 66 -6.30 23.08 -8.68
N TYR A 67 -5.06 23.47 -8.97
CA TYR A 67 -4.49 24.74 -8.49
C TYR A 67 -5.24 25.96 -9.04
N SER A 68 -5.56 25.99 -10.34
CA SER A 68 -6.29 27.11 -10.96
C SER A 68 -7.73 27.26 -10.44
N ARG A 69 -8.29 26.20 -9.86
CA ARG A 69 -9.60 26.21 -9.17
C ARG A 69 -9.51 26.72 -7.72
N GLY A 70 -8.35 27.17 -7.25
CA GLY A 70 -8.15 27.74 -5.92
C GLY A 70 -8.05 26.70 -4.79
N LEU A 71 -7.74 25.44 -5.11
CA LEU A 71 -7.47 24.43 -4.08
C LEU A 71 -6.05 24.58 -3.53
N SER A 72 -5.92 24.60 -2.21
CA SER A 72 -4.62 24.62 -1.53
C SER A 72 -3.81 23.34 -1.76
N ARG A 73 -2.47 23.42 -1.70
CA ARG A 73 -1.58 22.25 -1.82
C ARG A 73 -1.92 21.21 -0.76
N ASN A 74 -2.30 21.64 0.44
CA ASN A 74 -2.70 20.73 1.54
C ASN A 74 -3.98 19.92 1.21
N ARG A 75 -4.98 20.53 0.53
CA ARG A 75 -6.18 19.80 0.08
C ARG A 75 -5.86 18.81 -1.03
N ILE A 76 -4.97 19.18 -1.96
CA ILE A 76 -4.50 18.31 -3.04
C ILE A 76 -3.69 17.13 -2.47
N TRP A 77 -2.77 17.39 -1.53
CA TRP A 77 -2.04 16.34 -0.81
C TRP A 77 -2.98 15.36 -0.12
N THR A 78 -3.96 15.89 0.63
CA THR A 78 -4.95 15.04 1.32
C THR A 78 -5.74 14.17 0.33
N ALA A 79 -6.11 14.71 -0.84
CA ALA A 79 -6.78 13.96 -1.87
C ALA A 79 -5.92 12.84 -2.46
N LYS A 80 -4.60 13.07 -2.64
CA LYS A 80 -3.65 12.06 -3.11
C LYS A 80 -3.47 10.93 -2.10
N VAL A 81 -3.31 11.27 -0.81
CA VAL A 81 -3.22 10.30 0.29
C VAL A 81 -4.48 9.45 0.37
N LEU A 82 -5.67 10.07 0.28
CA LEU A 82 -6.94 9.33 0.29
C LEU A 82 -7.15 8.46 -0.95
N ALA A 83 -6.78 8.94 -2.14
CA ALA A 83 -6.89 8.16 -3.38
C ALA A 83 -5.97 6.94 -3.36
N THR A 84 -4.74 7.10 -2.89
CA THR A 84 -3.81 5.98 -2.72
C THR A 84 -4.31 5.00 -1.66
N ALA A 85 -4.80 5.46 -0.50
CA ALA A 85 -5.39 4.57 0.52
C ALA A 85 -6.60 3.78 -0.02
N LEU A 86 -7.48 4.43 -0.80
CA LEU A 86 -8.62 3.76 -1.44
C LEU A 86 -8.17 2.69 -2.43
N SER A 87 -7.10 2.94 -3.19
CA SER A 87 -6.52 1.95 -4.11
C SER A 87 -6.08 0.69 -3.36
N LEU A 88 -5.42 0.86 -2.20
CA LEU A 88 -4.99 -0.26 -1.36
C LEU A 88 -6.18 -1.07 -0.83
N ALA A 89 -7.22 -0.37 -0.37
CA ALA A 89 -8.44 -0.99 0.13
C ALA A 89 -9.17 -1.79 -0.96
N VAL A 90 -9.21 -1.29 -2.20
CA VAL A 90 -9.84 -2.01 -3.32
C VAL A 90 -9.04 -3.26 -3.69
N THR A 91 -7.72 -3.17 -3.76
CA THR A 91 -6.86 -4.30 -4.16
C THR A 91 -7.00 -5.50 -3.23
N TRP A 92 -6.97 -5.27 -1.92
CA TRP A 92 -7.04 -6.36 -0.94
C TRP A 92 -8.44 -6.62 -0.39
N GLY A 93 -9.38 -5.69 -0.56
CA GLY A 93 -10.78 -5.89 -0.22
C GLY A 93 -11.39 -7.06 -0.99
N LEU A 94 -11.10 -7.17 -2.30
CA LEU A 94 -11.57 -8.31 -3.08
C LEU A 94 -10.92 -9.63 -2.63
N ALA A 95 -9.61 -9.62 -2.40
CA ALA A 95 -8.88 -10.78 -1.90
C ALA A 95 -9.44 -11.27 -0.56
N LEU A 96 -9.73 -10.35 0.37
CA LEU A 96 -10.37 -10.66 1.65
C LEU A 96 -11.76 -11.28 1.47
N ILE A 97 -12.59 -10.72 0.59
CA ILE A 97 -13.92 -11.27 0.28
C ILE A 97 -13.81 -12.69 -0.25
N LEU A 98 -12.87 -12.96 -1.15
CA LEU A 98 -12.64 -14.29 -1.74
C LEU A 98 -12.14 -15.32 -0.72
N MET A 99 -11.33 -14.89 0.25
CA MET A 99 -10.92 -15.74 1.37
C MET A 99 -12.13 -16.06 2.24
N VAL A 100 -12.82 -15.05 2.76
CA VAL A 100 -13.92 -15.24 3.73
C VAL A 100 -15.13 -15.95 3.14
N SER A 101 -15.39 -15.80 1.84
CA SER A 101 -16.51 -16.47 1.15
C SER A 101 -16.28 -17.97 0.90
N GLY A 102 -15.07 -18.48 1.14
CA GLY A 102 -14.72 -19.87 0.83
C GLY A 102 -14.47 -20.12 -0.66
N ALA A 103 -14.40 -19.09 -1.51
CA ALA A 103 -14.16 -19.24 -2.94
C ALA A 103 -12.81 -19.93 -3.26
N ARG A 104 -11.77 -19.64 -2.46
CA ARG A 104 -10.46 -20.33 -2.55
C ARG A 104 -10.61 -21.84 -2.35
N GLN A 105 -11.39 -22.26 -1.35
CA GLN A 105 -11.63 -23.68 -1.08
C GLN A 105 -12.31 -24.36 -2.27
N ALA A 106 -13.41 -23.77 -2.77
CA ALA A 106 -14.14 -24.32 -3.91
C ALA A 106 -13.25 -24.47 -5.16
N VAL A 107 -12.34 -23.52 -5.39
CA VAL A 107 -11.36 -23.60 -6.48
C VAL A 107 -10.36 -24.72 -6.22
N GLN A 108 -9.77 -24.81 -5.03
CA GLN A 108 -8.77 -25.84 -4.70
C GLN A 108 -9.34 -27.27 -4.75
N ASP A 109 -10.57 -27.47 -4.28
CA ASP A 109 -11.29 -28.74 -4.36
C ASP A 109 -11.52 -29.16 -5.82
N ALA A 110 -11.88 -28.21 -6.68
CA ALA A 110 -12.10 -28.47 -8.11
C ALA A 110 -10.82 -28.88 -8.85
N PHE A 111 -9.64 -28.44 -8.38
CA PHE A 111 -8.34 -28.82 -8.94
C PHE A 111 -7.74 -30.09 -8.31
N LEU A 112 -8.50 -30.83 -7.49
CA LEU A 112 -8.09 -32.10 -6.84
C LEU A 112 -6.78 -31.97 -6.04
N ASN A 113 -6.60 -30.86 -5.34
CA ASN A 113 -5.34 -30.58 -4.66
C ASN A 113 -5.30 -31.26 -3.28
N PRO A 114 -4.44 -32.29 -3.06
CA PRO A 114 -4.47 -33.09 -1.82
C PRO A 114 -3.98 -32.33 -0.58
N GLU A 115 -3.36 -31.16 -0.76
CA GLU A 115 -2.85 -30.30 0.31
C GLU A 115 -3.85 -29.20 0.73
N ALA A 116 -5.05 -29.15 0.12
CA ALA A 116 -6.09 -28.18 0.44
C ALA A 116 -6.76 -28.49 1.79
N ILE A 117 -6.03 -28.26 2.88
CA ILE A 117 -6.59 -28.28 4.23
C ILE A 117 -7.61 -27.13 4.32
N LEU A 118 -8.80 -27.43 4.87
CA LEU A 118 -9.82 -26.45 5.27
C LEU A 118 -9.16 -25.30 6.03
N MET A 119 -8.95 -24.15 5.37
CA MET A 119 -8.31 -22.92 5.89
C MET A 119 -7.48 -23.19 7.16
N PRO A 120 -6.22 -23.63 7.04
CA PRO A 120 -5.42 -23.86 8.22
C PRO A 120 -5.42 -22.57 9.05
N PHE A 121 -5.51 -22.69 10.38
CA PHE A 121 -5.51 -21.55 11.31
C PHE A 121 -4.37 -20.55 11.00
N GLU A 122 -3.31 -21.04 10.39
CA GLU A 122 -2.14 -20.34 9.87
C GLU A 122 -2.42 -19.35 8.72
N GLU A 123 -3.49 -19.50 7.94
CA GLU A 123 -3.91 -18.55 6.89
C GLU A 123 -4.74 -17.36 7.42
N GLY A 124 -5.39 -17.53 8.58
CA GLY A 124 -6.23 -16.51 9.20
C GLY A 124 -5.59 -15.12 9.36
N PRO A 125 -4.29 -15.01 9.74
CA PRO A 125 -3.64 -13.72 9.90
C PRO A 125 -3.03 -13.15 8.61
N PHE A 126 -3.00 -13.90 7.50
CA PHE A 126 -2.33 -13.51 6.23
C PHE A 126 -2.73 -12.11 5.77
N ILE A 127 -4.04 -11.88 5.60
CA ILE A 127 -4.55 -10.62 5.04
C ILE A 127 -4.22 -9.41 5.91
N TRP A 128 -4.22 -9.58 7.24
CA TRP A 128 -3.91 -8.52 8.18
C TRP A 128 -2.43 -8.11 8.09
N PHE A 129 -1.53 -9.07 7.86
CA PHE A 129 -0.12 -8.78 7.62
C PHE A 129 0.13 -8.05 6.33
N ILE A 130 -0.58 -8.41 5.27
CA ILE A 130 -0.52 -7.68 4.01
C ILE A 130 -0.93 -6.21 4.22
N LEU A 131 -2.00 -5.95 4.97
CA LEU A 131 -2.43 -4.58 5.22
C LEU A 131 -1.37 -3.77 5.99
N LEU A 132 -0.70 -4.38 6.98
CA LEU A 132 0.40 -3.73 7.71
C LEU A 132 1.58 -3.39 6.78
N LEU A 133 1.96 -4.33 5.91
CA LEU A 133 2.94 -4.15 4.84
C LEU A 133 2.62 -2.92 3.97
N TYR A 134 1.37 -2.83 3.52
CA TYR A 134 0.88 -1.72 2.73
C TYR A 134 0.92 -0.38 3.46
N VAL A 135 0.51 -0.33 4.73
CA VAL A 135 0.55 0.89 5.57
C VAL A 135 1.98 1.39 5.74
N PHE A 136 2.94 0.49 5.92
CA PHE A 136 4.35 0.85 6.02
C PHE A 136 4.87 1.51 4.73
N TYR A 137 4.71 0.83 3.59
CA TYR A 137 5.15 1.37 2.29
C TYR A 137 4.42 2.66 1.93
N PHE A 138 3.14 2.78 2.32
CA PHE A 138 2.32 3.96 2.06
C PHE A 138 2.92 5.21 2.70
N GLY A 139 3.25 5.16 4.00
CA GLY A 139 3.90 6.29 4.68
C GLY A 139 5.27 6.60 4.06
N LEU A 140 6.06 5.57 3.80
CA LEU A 140 7.40 5.69 3.24
C LEU A 140 7.42 6.42 1.88
N TYR A 141 6.63 5.95 0.92
CA TYR A 141 6.66 6.50 -0.44
C TYR A 141 6.09 7.92 -0.51
N HIS A 142 5.07 8.27 0.29
CA HIS A 142 4.56 9.65 0.35
C HIS A 142 5.57 10.63 0.95
N CYS A 143 6.44 10.16 1.84
CA CYS A 143 7.53 10.96 2.38
C CYS A 143 8.70 11.12 1.40
N ILE A 144 9.09 10.05 0.69
CA ILE A 144 10.20 10.04 -0.27
C ILE A 144 9.86 10.86 -1.52
N LEU A 145 8.66 10.68 -2.08
CA LEU A 145 8.27 11.28 -3.36
C LEU A 145 7.74 12.71 -3.22
N SER A 146 8.09 13.42 -2.13
CA SER A 146 7.68 14.81 -1.91
C SER A 146 8.54 15.79 -2.76
N PRO A 147 7.96 16.79 -3.44
CA PRO A 147 8.60 17.50 -4.57
C PRO A 147 9.75 18.47 -4.22
N ASP A 148 9.81 18.95 -2.97
CA ASP A 148 10.54 20.19 -2.63
C ASP A 148 11.88 19.99 -1.91
N LYS A 149 12.41 18.76 -1.94
CA LYS A 149 13.65 18.39 -1.22
C LYS A 149 14.87 18.32 -2.15
N GLN A 150 15.07 19.29 -3.04
CA GLN A 150 16.11 19.22 -4.09
C GLN A 150 17.58 19.36 -3.64
N GLY A 151 17.88 19.57 -2.35
CA GLY A 151 19.22 20.01 -1.92
C GLY A 151 19.96 19.21 -0.85
N LEU A 152 19.59 17.95 -0.57
CA LEU A 152 20.13 17.27 0.62
C LEU A 152 20.34 15.76 0.29
N PRO A 153 21.49 15.14 0.62
CA PRO A 153 21.64 13.70 0.52
C PRO A 153 20.98 13.06 1.75
N TRP A 154 19.65 12.89 1.71
CA TRP A 154 18.81 12.15 2.68
C TRP A 154 18.34 10.75 2.23
N PRO A 155 18.70 10.24 1.05
CA PRO A 155 19.67 9.14 1.08
C PRO A 155 20.71 9.42 2.16
N LEU A 156 20.65 8.76 3.29
CA LEU A 156 21.44 7.56 3.27
C LEU A 156 20.64 6.47 3.86
N ALA A 157 19.98 5.81 2.90
CA ALA A 157 19.11 4.69 3.10
C ALA A 157 18.35 4.98 4.39
N ALA A 158 17.50 6.03 4.39
CA ALA A 158 16.99 6.70 5.58
C ALA A 158 15.61 6.14 5.95
N VAL A 159 15.55 5.22 6.88
CA VAL A 159 16.66 4.46 7.42
C VAL A 159 16.62 3.08 6.74
N ALA A 160 17.73 2.39 6.55
CA ALA A 160 17.96 1.60 5.35
C ALA A 160 17.05 0.41 5.39
N THR A 161 16.01 0.36 4.54
CA THR A 161 15.10 -0.78 4.68
C THR A 161 14.51 -0.80 6.10
N ALA A 162 14.46 0.36 6.80
CA ALA A 162 14.71 0.40 8.22
C ALA A 162 13.72 -0.44 8.99
N LEU A 163 14.21 -1.37 9.79
CA LEU A 163 15.51 -2.06 9.85
C LEU A 163 15.46 -3.47 9.26
N VAL A 164 15.48 -3.70 7.95
CA VAL A 164 14.93 -4.95 7.34
C VAL A 164 13.42 -5.12 7.62
N PHE A 165 12.55 -4.10 7.57
CA PHE A 165 11.16 -4.23 8.11
C PHE A 165 11.18 -4.88 9.50
N TYR A 166 12.24 -4.56 10.25
CA TYR A 166 12.54 -5.19 11.51
C TYR A 166 12.59 -6.74 11.44
N VAL A 167 13.43 -7.23 10.51
CA VAL A 167 14.08 -8.57 10.35
C VAL A 167 13.15 -9.77 10.12
N ARG A 168 12.16 -9.60 9.23
CA ARG A 168 10.86 -10.30 9.29
C ARG A 168 10.18 -9.85 10.56
N VAL A 169 8.88 -9.60 10.62
CA VAL A 169 8.29 -9.01 11.84
C VAL A 169 8.47 -9.77 13.18
N ASN A 170 9.03 -10.98 13.20
CA ASN A 170 10.21 -11.38 14.01
C ASN A 170 10.33 -12.89 13.84
N ALA A 171 11.10 -13.31 12.83
CA ALA A 171 11.40 -14.69 12.45
C ALA A 171 10.20 -15.66 12.28
N HIS A 172 9.35 -15.89 13.28
CA HIS A 172 8.23 -16.85 13.27
C HIS A 172 7.00 -16.44 14.13
N HIS A 173 6.96 -15.30 14.84
CA HIS A 173 5.78 -14.88 15.62
C HIS A 173 5.57 -13.36 15.71
N VAL A 174 4.30 -12.95 15.68
CA VAL A 174 3.87 -11.54 15.74
C VAL A 174 3.45 -11.22 17.17
N GLY A 175 4.21 -10.34 17.82
CA GLY A 175 3.87 -9.83 19.14
C GLY A 175 2.76 -8.77 19.07
N CYS A 176 2.07 -8.55 20.19
CA CYS A 176 1.02 -7.52 20.34
C CYS A 176 1.50 -6.09 20.02
N TRP A 177 2.82 -5.85 20.05
CA TRP A 177 3.42 -4.54 19.80
C TRP A 177 3.72 -4.25 18.32
N THR A 178 3.64 -5.23 17.42
CA THR A 178 3.95 -5.02 16.00
C THR A 178 2.96 -4.07 15.31
N PRO A 179 1.63 -4.29 15.36
CA PRO A 179 0.67 -3.40 14.71
C PRO A 179 0.77 -1.92 15.14
N PRO A 180 0.81 -1.58 16.45
CA PRO A 180 0.86 -0.18 16.86
C PRO A 180 2.15 0.51 16.40
N THR A 181 3.29 -0.20 16.41
CA THR A 181 4.57 0.38 15.99
C THR A 181 4.56 0.75 14.50
N VAL A 182 4.03 -0.12 13.63
CA VAL A 182 3.91 0.16 12.19
C VAL A 182 3.02 1.38 11.92
N ILE A 183 1.89 1.47 12.64
CA ILE A 183 0.95 2.59 12.50
C ILE A 183 1.60 3.91 12.92
N VAL A 184 2.33 3.93 14.03
CA VAL A 184 3.04 5.13 14.51
C VAL A 184 4.07 5.59 13.49
N ILE A 185 4.90 4.69 12.96
CA ILE A 185 5.92 5.01 11.95
C ILE A 185 5.28 5.60 10.69
N ALA A 186 4.25 4.94 10.15
CA ALA A 186 3.56 5.41 8.95
C ALA A 186 2.93 6.80 9.17
N THR A 187 2.35 7.04 10.36
CA THR A 187 1.76 8.32 10.72
C THR A 187 2.81 9.43 10.76
N VAL A 188 3.98 9.18 11.37
CA VAL A 188 5.08 10.14 11.42
C VAL A 188 5.54 10.50 10.00
N PHE A 189 5.71 9.53 9.11
CA PHE A 189 6.09 9.81 7.71
C PHE A 189 5.06 10.67 6.97
N LEU A 190 3.75 10.41 7.18
CA LEU A 190 2.71 11.23 6.57
C LEU A 190 2.69 12.65 7.13
N LEU A 191 2.93 12.83 8.43
CA LEU A 191 3.03 14.16 9.04
C LEU A 191 4.21 14.96 8.47
N VAL A 192 5.36 14.32 8.29
CA VAL A 192 6.55 14.94 7.67
C VAL A 192 6.30 15.26 6.19
N SER A 193 5.67 14.36 5.44
CA SER A 193 5.25 14.61 4.05
C SER A 193 4.33 15.84 3.96
N ARG A 194 3.34 15.91 4.86
CA ARG A 194 2.40 17.03 4.93
C ARG A 194 3.08 18.35 5.28
N SER A 195 4.03 18.35 6.22
CA SER A 195 4.73 19.57 6.62
C SER A 195 5.54 20.15 5.46
N VAL A 196 6.23 19.29 4.69
CA VAL A 196 6.98 19.69 3.50
C VAL A 196 6.06 20.32 2.45
N HIS A 197 4.90 19.70 2.20
CA HIS A 197 3.90 20.26 1.29
C HIS A 197 3.34 21.61 1.76
N ARG A 198 3.23 21.84 3.08
CA ARG A 198 2.77 23.11 3.64
C ARG A 198 3.84 24.20 3.57
N THR A 199 5.10 23.89 3.88
CA THR A 199 6.19 24.89 3.81
C THR A 199 6.42 25.37 2.39
N SER A 200 6.19 24.51 1.40
CA SER A 200 6.22 24.86 -0.02
C SER A 200 5.10 25.81 -0.49
N GLU A 201 4.11 26.12 0.36
CA GLU A 201 3.08 27.16 0.08
C GLU A 201 3.54 28.56 0.50
N LEU A 202 4.58 28.67 1.34
CA LEU A 202 5.04 29.92 1.95
C LEU A 202 6.28 30.52 1.26
N ALA A 203 6.93 29.75 0.38
CA ALA A 203 8.06 30.16 -0.45
C ALA A 203 7.60 30.46 -1.87
#